data_AF-A0AAD8LNQ7-F1
#
_entry.id   AF-A0AAD8LNQ7-F1
#
_cell.length_a   1.000
_cell.length_b   1.000
_cell.length_c   1.000
_cell.angle_alpha   90.00
_cell.angle_beta   90.00
_cell.angle_gamma   90.00
#
_symmetry.space_group_name_H-M   'P 1'
#
loop_
_entity.id
_entity.type
_entity.pdbx_description
1 polymer ?
#
loop_
_entity_poly.entity_id
_entity_poly.type
_entity_poly.pdbx_seq_one_letter_code
_entity_poly.pdbx_strand_id
1 'polypeptide(L)'
;MDLPAFYFELPVFQEHFGDSSSCPFKKLYVAMSLYEDVTNTKEVVDAASDSNGRAAEEEEEPLSSMSLNKFFKVFFDFDLVNIILQPEMITSVEHVTYAISRAITNVLNRKVHSGTLVAEIVYMLGGSSDVAKCAKEMCINSAETINTCKSLLAVTISKTKQFGTIASVIKGTPLPIDKLADITNESKIVKAFKFSKEELALPGGLNGAVLGRIGTKRI
;
A
#
# COMPACT_ATOMS: atom_id res chain seq x y z
N MET A 1 11.90 10.43 -19.38
CA MET A 1 11.48 9.50 -18.31
C MET A 1 10.19 8.88 -18.77
N ASP A 2 10.20 7.57 -19.00
CA ASP A 2 9.01 6.85 -19.46
C ASP A 2 8.03 6.72 -18.30
N LEU A 3 6.77 7.08 -18.55
CA LEU A 3 5.70 6.87 -17.60
C LEU A 3 5.43 5.35 -17.50
N PRO A 4 5.14 4.83 -16.30
CA PRO A 4 4.72 3.44 -16.16
C PRO A 4 3.46 3.19 -16.99
N ALA A 5 3.37 1.97 -17.55
CA ALA A 5 2.28 1.57 -18.44
C ALA A 5 0.89 1.71 -17.79
N PHE A 6 0.83 1.67 -16.46
CA PHE A 6 -0.40 1.82 -15.70
C PHE A 6 -0.19 2.75 -14.49
N TYR A 7 -0.90 3.89 -14.49
CA TYR A 7 -1.00 4.78 -13.33
C TYR A 7 -2.35 5.47 -13.29
N PHE A 8 -2.73 5.97 -12.12
CA PHE A 8 -3.94 6.76 -11.93
C PHE A 8 -3.69 7.92 -10.95
N GLU A 9 -4.54 8.93 -11.05
CA GLU A 9 -4.58 10.03 -10.09
C GLU A 9 -5.53 9.66 -8.95
N LEU A 10 -5.01 9.66 -7.72
CA LEU A 10 -5.80 9.44 -6.52
C LEU A 10 -6.12 10.80 -5.88
N PRO A 11 -7.35 11.30 -6.00
CA PRO A 11 -7.74 12.52 -5.31
C PRO A 11 -7.70 12.31 -3.80
N VAL A 12 -7.23 13.33 -3.08
CA VAL A 12 -7.24 13.32 -1.62
C VAL A 12 -8.42 14.16 -1.16
N PHE A 13 -9.39 13.49 -0.56
CA PHE A 13 -10.56 14.14 0.00
C PHE A 13 -10.28 14.54 1.44
N GLN A 14 -10.35 15.83 1.71
CA GLN A 14 -10.34 16.36 3.06
C GLN A 14 -11.61 17.18 3.25
N GLU A 15 -12.48 16.76 4.16
CA GLU A 15 -13.56 17.63 4.64
C GLU A 15 -12.93 18.69 5.55
N HIS A 16 -13.15 19.97 5.24
CA HIS A 16 -12.69 21.08 6.05
C HIS A 16 -13.49 21.15 7.36
N PHE A 17 -13.01 20.47 8.40
CA PHE A 17 -13.55 20.59 9.76
C PHE A 17 -12.88 21.73 10.55
N GLY A 18 -12.89 22.95 10.00
CA GLY A 18 -12.61 24.17 10.75
C GLY A 18 -11.15 24.50 11.08
N ASP A 19 -10.21 23.56 11.00
CA ASP A 19 -8.78 23.83 11.25
C ASP A 19 -7.99 24.14 9.96
N SER A 20 -7.10 25.12 10.03
CA SER A 20 -6.27 25.63 8.92
C SER A 20 -5.24 24.63 8.37
N SER A 21 -5.18 23.41 8.92
CA SER A 21 -4.28 22.37 8.45
C SER A 21 -4.87 21.64 7.25
N SER A 22 -4.51 22.10 6.05
CA SER A 22 -4.81 21.38 4.81
C SER A 22 -3.76 20.31 4.52
N CYS A 23 -4.18 19.20 3.90
CA CYS A 23 -3.27 18.21 3.35
C CYS A 23 -2.27 18.90 2.42
N PRO A 24 -0.96 18.58 2.50
CA PRO A 24 0.06 19.25 1.68
C PRO A 24 -0.08 18.98 0.17
N PHE A 25 -0.99 18.09 -0.23
CA PHE A 25 -1.27 17.76 -1.62
C PHE A 25 -2.77 17.49 -1.83
N LYS A 26 -3.27 17.85 -3.02
CA LYS A 26 -4.67 17.61 -3.41
C LYS A 26 -4.90 16.24 -4.06
N LYS A 27 -3.82 15.63 -4.54
CA LYS A 27 -3.84 14.33 -5.22
C LYS A 27 -2.48 13.67 -5.12
N LEU A 28 -2.49 12.35 -5.28
CA LEU A 28 -1.30 11.53 -5.47
C LEU A 28 -1.39 10.84 -6.82
N TYR A 29 -0.25 10.39 -7.31
CA TYR A 29 -0.15 9.55 -8.50
C TYR A 29 0.32 8.19 -8.05
N VAL A 30 -0.41 7.15 -8.43
CA VAL A 30 -0.06 5.77 -8.06
C VAL A 30 0.18 5.00 -9.34
N ALA A 31 1.35 4.40 -9.44
CA ALA A 31 1.72 3.47 -10.49
C ALA A 31 1.79 2.05 -9.93
N MET A 32 1.39 1.08 -10.74
CA MET A 32 1.47 -0.33 -10.39
C MET A 32 2.05 -1.12 -11.55
N SER A 33 3.06 -1.93 -11.25
CA SER A 33 3.74 -2.76 -12.22
C SER A 33 3.82 -4.19 -11.71
N LEU A 34 3.22 -5.12 -12.47
CA LEU A 34 3.19 -6.54 -12.17
C LEU A 34 4.34 -7.24 -12.91
N TYR A 35 5.01 -8.16 -12.22
CA TYR A 35 6.09 -8.95 -12.81
C TYR A 35 5.94 -10.42 -12.44
N GLU A 36 6.37 -11.29 -13.35
CA GLU A 36 6.58 -12.72 -13.12
C GLU A 36 8.05 -13.11 -13.34
N ASP A 37 8.39 -14.34 -12.96
CA ASP A 37 9.74 -14.91 -13.04
C ASP A 37 10.84 -13.98 -12.48
N VAL A 38 10.54 -13.27 -11.40
CA VAL A 38 11.49 -12.35 -10.77
C VAL A 38 12.59 -13.14 -10.07
N THR A 39 13.83 -12.80 -10.39
CA THR A 39 15.03 -13.49 -9.89
C THR A 39 15.78 -12.73 -8.79
N ASN A 40 15.46 -11.45 -8.58
CA ASN A 40 16.20 -10.58 -7.69
C ASN A 40 15.34 -9.86 -6.65
N THR A 41 14.31 -10.54 -6.16
CA THR A 41 13.32 -10.04 -5.21
C THR A 41 13.94 -9.30 -4.01
N LYS A 42 15.05 -9.80 -3.46
CA LYS A 42 15.76 -9.14 -2.34
C LYS A 42 16.24 -7.73 -2.71
N GLU A 43 16.92 -7.61 -3.85
CA GLU A 43 17.47 -6.34 -4.34
C GLU A 43 16.36 -5.31 -4.57
N VAL A 44 15.19 -5.78 -5.05
CA VAL A 44 14.01 -4.94 -5.26
C VAL A 44 13.42 -4.44 -3.93
N VAL A 45 13.31 -5.32 -2.94
CA VAL A 45 12.78 -4.97 -1.60
C VAL A 45 13.72 -4.01 -0.88
N ASP A 46 15.03 -4.23 -0.96
CA ASP A 46 16.05 -3.35 -0.39
C ASP A 46 15.99 -1.97 -1.05
N ALA A 47 15.94 -1.90 -2.39
CA ALA A 47 15.81 -0.64 -3.12
C ALA A 47 14.49 0.11 -2.82
N ALA A 48 13.38 -0.61 -2.65
CA ALA A 48 12.11 0.00 -2.24
C ALA A 48 12.20 0.58 -0.83
N SER A 49 12.84 -0.12 0.10
CA SER A 49 13.00 0.33 1.49
C SER A 49 13.92 1.55 1.59
N ASP A 50 15.04 1.56 0.87
CA ASP A 50 15.99 2.67 0.86
C ASP A 50 15.40 3.95 0.26
N SER A 51 14.56 3.82 -0.77
CA SER A 51 13.92 4.96 -1.45
C SER A 51 12.76 5.58 -0.67
N ASN A 52 12.17 4.87 0.29
CA ASN A 52 11.07 5.38 1.11
C ASN A 52 11.53 6.42 2.16
N GLY A 53 12.85 6.58 2.34
CA GLY A 53 13.42 7.43 3.37
C GLY A 53 13.30 6.81 4.77
N ARG A 54 14.26 7.11 5.64
CA ARG A 54 14.12 6.84 7.08
C ARG A 54 13.35 8.02 7.68
N ALA A 55 12.26 7.74 8.40
CA ALA A 55 11.74 8.71 9.35
C ALA A 55 12.92 9.09 10.26
N ALA A 56 13.26 10.38 10.31
CA ALA A 56 14.42 10.85 11.06
C ALA A 56 14.36 10.32 12.50
N GLU A 57 15.50 9.83 12.99
CA GLU A 57 15.73 9.36 14.36
C GLU A 57 15.66 10.54 15.36
N GLU A 58 14.55 11.29 15.37
CA GLU A 58 14.25 12.28 16.40
C GLU A 58 13.50 11.60 17.55
N GLU A 59 13.84 11.96 18.78
CA GLU A 59 13.29 11.42 20.04
C GLU A 59 11.81 11.02 19.91
N GLU A 60 11.52 9.75 20.26
CA GLU A 60 10.21 9.10 20.17
C GLU A 60 9.18 9.78 21.06
N GLU A 61 8.73 10.95 20.65
CA GLU A 61 7.53 11.56 21.18
C GLU A 61 6.33 10.72 20.71
N PRO A 62 5.41 10.32 21.61
CA PRO A 62 4.21 9.60 21.21
C PRO A 62 3.44 10.36 20.12
N LEU A 63 2.97 9.67 19.07
CA LEU A 63 2.19 10.28 17.98
C LEU A 63 0.98 11.11 18.48
N SER A 64 0.44 10.74 19.64
CA SER A 64 -0.65 11.45 20.32
C SER A 64 -0.28 12.84 20.83
N SER A 65 0.97 13.05 21.25
CA SER A 65 1.46 14.32 21.79
C SER A 65 2.15 15.21 20.77
N MET A 66 2.58 14.64 19.61
CA MET A 66 3.21 15.41 18.55
C MET A 66 2.35 16.57 18.07
N SER A 67 3.00 17.71 17.82
CA SER A 67 2.38 18.83 17.10
C SER A 67 1.89 18.38 15.72
N LEU A 68 0.83 19.02 15.23
CA LEU A 68 0.19 18.64 13.98
C LEU A 68 1.16 18.72 12.78
N ASN A 69 2.03 19.74 12.75
CA ASN A 69 3.05 19.88 11.71
C ASN A 69 4.10 18.75 11.77
N LYS A 70 4.57 18.38 12.96
CA LYS A 70 5.52 17.26 13.14
C LYS A 70 4.86 15.94 12.75
N PHE A 71 3.61 15.72 13.17
CA PHE A 71 2.83 14.54 12.81
C PHE A 71 2.69 14.41 11.28
N PHE A 72 2.24 15.44 10.57
CA PHE A 72 2.14 15.36 9.11
C PHE A 72 3.49 15.24 8.42
N LYS A 73 4.56 15.82 8.96
CA LYS A 73 5.90 15.62 8.43
C LYS A 73 6.29 14.13 8.47
N VAL A 74 6.02 13.42 9.57
CA VAL A 74 6.33 11.98 9.68
C VAL A 74 5.68 11.13 8.57
N PHE A 75 4.45 11.46 8.17
CA PHE A 75 3.71 10.67 7.16
C PHE A 75 3.83 11.21 5.74
N PHE A 76 4.01 12.52 5.58
CA PHE A 76 3.91 13.21 4.30
C PHE A 76 5.21 13.88 3.88
N ASP A 77 6.34 13.66 4.55
CA ASP A 77 7.67 14.09 4.07
C ASP A 77 8.29 13.02 3.17
N PHE A 78 7.69 12.83 1.98
CA PHE A 78 8.18 11.92 0.93
C PHE A 78 8.00 12.54 -0.45
N ASP A 79 8.89 12.20 -1.38
CA ASP A 79 8.65 12.40 -2.82
C ASP A 79 8.05 11.15 -3.47
N LEU A 80 8.50 9.99 -3.00
CA LEU A 80 8.17 8.68 -3.48
C LEU A 80 7.94 7.71 -2.33
N VAL A 81 6.96 6.83 -2.49
CA VAL A 81 6.74 5.67 -1.63
C VAL A 81 6.61 4.43 -2.52
N ASN A 82 7.46 3.43 -2.28
CA ASN A 82 7.49 2.14 -2.95
C ASN A 82 7.06 1.03 -1.99
N ILE A 83 6.14 0.18 -2.45
CA ILE A 83 5.65 -0.98 -1.70
C ILE A 83 5.72 -2.19 -2.61
N ILE A 84 6.38 -3.26 -2.14
CA ILE A 84 6.50 -4.52 -2.87
C ILE A 84 5.52 -5.52 -2.26
N LEU A 85 4.45 -5.82 -3.00
CA LEU A 85 3.33 -6.62 -2.55
C LEU A 85 3.37 -8.04 -3.11
N GLN A 86 2.81 -8.99 -2.35
CA GLN A 86 2.49 -10.34 -2.82
C GLN A 86 1.25 -10.27 -3.74
N PRO A 87 1.37 -10.46 -5.06
CA PRO A 87 0.25 -10.29 -5.99
C PRO A 87 -0.89 -11.28 -5.71
N GLU A 88 -0.58 -12.47 -5.17
CA GLU A 88 -1.58 -13.46 -4.79
C GLU A 88 -2.55 -12.99 -3.70
N MET A 89 -2.19 -11.93 -2.96
CA MET A 89 -3.03 -11.34 -1.90
C MET A 89 -3.84 -10.14 -2.37
N ILE A 90 -3.67 -9.71 -3.62
CA ILE A 90 -4.32 -8.52 -4.15
C ILE A 90 -5.41 -8.96 -5.14
N THR A 91 -6.61 -8.44 -4.95
CA THR A 91 -7.81 -8.80 -5.73
C THR A 91 -8.00 -7.92 -6.96
N SER A 92 -7.51 -6.69 -6.91
CA SER A 92 -7.77 -5.68 -7.94
C SER A 92 -6.87 -4.45 -7.75
N VAL A 93 -6.87 -3.58 -8.77
CA VAL A 93 -6.30 -2.23 -8.66
C VAL A 93 -7.01 -1.46 -7.54
N GLU A 94 -8.34 -1.53 -7.49
CA GLU A 94 -9.19 -0.84 -6.53
C GLU A 94 -8.81 -1.18 -5.10
N HIS A 95 -8.51 -2.45 -4.80
CA HIS A 95 -8.01 -2.89 -3.49
C HIS A 95 -6.83 -2.03 -3.03
N VAL A 96 -5.81 -1.87 -3.87
CA VAL A 96 -4.62 -1.06 -3.54
C VAL A 96 -4.97 0.41 -3.43
N THR A 97 -5.69 0.95 -4.42
CA THR A 97 -6.04 2.39 -4.45
C THR A 97 -6.86 2.81 -3.23
N TYR A 98 -7.79 1.96 -2.81
CA TYR A 98 -8.74 2.22 -1.74
C TYR A 98 -8.05 2.12 -0.38
N ALA A 99 -7.14 1.15 -0.22
CA ALA A 99 -6.28 1.07 0.95
C ALA A 99 -5.39 2.32 1.11
N ILE A 100 -4.78 2.81 0.02
CA ILE A 100 -4.00 4.05 0.03
C ILE A 100 -4.87 5.25 0.44
N SER A 101 -6.04 5.41 -0.21
CA SER A 101 -6.97 6.49 0.10
C SER A 101 -7.42 6.46 1.56
N ARG A 102 -7.70 5.27 2.10
CA ARG A 102 -8.13 5.09 3.48
C ARG A 102 -7.00 5.40 4.46
N ALA A 103 -5.78 4.94 4.19
CA ALA A 103 -4.61 5.25 5.00
C ALA A 103 -4.34 6.75 5.07
N ILE A 104 -4.41 7.46 3.94
CA ILE A 104 -4.25 8.93 3.91
C ILE A 104 -5.35 9.60 4.75
N THR A 105 -6.59 9.13 4.62
CA THR A 105 -7.71 9.64 5.42
C THR A 105 -7.48 9.42 6.91
N ASN A 106 -6.92 8.28 7.31
CA ASN A 106 -6.58 7.99 8.70
C ASN A 106 -5.50 8.94 9.23
N VAL A 107 -4.44 9.17 8.42
CA VAL A 107 -3.38 10.14 8.74
C VAL A 107 -3.97 11.53 8.90
N LEU A 108 -4.76 12.01 7.94
CA LEU A 108 -5.37 13.34 7.99
C LEU A 108 -6.26 13.54 9.22
N ASN A 109 -6.93 12.48 9.68
CA ASN A 109 -7.78 12.49 10.87
C ASN A 109 -7.04 12.14 12.17
N ARG A 110 -5.72 11.91 12.13
CA ARG A 110 -4.89 11.46 13.26
C ARG A 110 -5.38 10.16 13.93
N LYS A 111 -6.00 9.27 13.15
CA LYS A 111 -6.48 7.95 13.60
C LYS A 111 -5.65 6.84 12.96
N VAL A 112 -4.34 6.89 13.15
CA VAL A 112 -3.38 5.94 12.58
C VAL A 112 -3.11 4.78 13.53
N HIS A 113 -2.76 3.62 12.99
CA HIS A 113 -2.36 2.44 13.78
C HIS A 113 -0.86 2.15 13.71
N SER A 114 -0.15 2.89 12.87
CA SER A 114 1.25 2.66 12.57
C SER A 114 2.05 3.96 12.58
N GLY A 115 3.37 3.84 12.64
CA GLY A 115 4.29 4.98 12.72
C GLY A 115 4.74 5.55 11.38
N THR A 116 4.37 4.94 10.26
CA THR A 116 4.78 5.38 8.91
C THR A 116 3.66 5.23 7.91
N LEU A 117 3.69 6.01 6.83
CA LEU A 117 2.67 5.92 5.78
C LEU A 117 2.67 4.53 5.10
N VAL A 118 3.84 3.94 4.86
CA VAL A 118 3.96 2.59 4.30
C VAL A 118 3.25 1.57 5.19
N ALA A 119 3.52 1.60 6.50
CA ALA A 119 2.91 0.68 7.43
C ALA A 119 1.39 0.90 7.54
N GLU A 120 0.91 2.14 7.40
CA GLU A 120 -0.52 2.45 7.45
C GLU A 120 -1.24 1.95 6.20
N ILE A 121 -0.63 2.10 5.02
CA ILE A 121 -1.15 1.56 3.75
C ILE A 121 -1.21 0.03 3.82
N VAL A 122 -0.14 -0.61 4.27
CA VAL A 122 -0.05 -2.07 4.42
C VAL A 122 -1.04 -2.58 5.46
N TYR A 123 -1.22 -1.84 6.55
CA TYR A 123 -2.28 -2.11 7.52
C TYR A 123 -3.64 -2.04 6.85
N MET A 124 -3.94 -1.01 6.06
CA MET A 124 -5.23 -0.92 5.34
C MET A 124 -5.42 -2.02 4.30
N LEU A 125 -4.35 -2.51 3.67
CA LEU A 125 -4.40 -3.63 2.72
C LEU A 125 -4.80 -4.95 3.39
N GLY A 126 -4.36 -5.22 4.63
CA GLY A 126 -4.54 -6.53 5.26
C GLY A 126 -5.90 -6.72 5.97
N GLY A 127 -6.29 -7.98 6.19
CA GLY A 127 -7.50 -8.36 6.93
C GLY A 127 -7.34 -8.39 8.47
N SER A 128 -6.13 -8.19 8.99
CA SER A 128 -5.80 -8.29 10.42
C SER A 128 -5.80 -6.94 11.14
N SER A 129 -6.08 -6.91 12.45
CA SER A 129 -5.86 -5.72 13.29
C SER A 129 -4.40 -5.54 13.73
N ASP A 130 -3.54 -6.50 13.43
CA ASP A 130 -2.11 -6.48 13.71
C ASP A 130 -1.35 -6.02 12.46
N VAL A 131 -0.61 -4.91 12.59
CA VAL A 131 0.20 -4.29 11.53
C VAL A 131 1.30 -5.23 11.03
N ALA A 132 2.01 -5.91 11.94
CA ALA A 132 3.09 -6.82 11.57
C ALA A 132 2.55 -8.04 10.83
N LYS A 133 1.38 -8.54 11.24
CA LYS A 133 0.69 -9.61 10.53
C LYS A 133 0.24 -9.16 9.13
N CYS A 134 -0.33 -7.96 8.99
CA CYS A 134 -0.67 -7.41 7.67
C CYS A 134 0.57 -7.29 6.78
N ALA A 135 1.69 -6.81 7.33
CA ALA A 135 2.94 -6.71 6.58
C ALA A 135 3.46 -8.07 6.13
N LYS A 136 3.40 -9.10 6.97
CA LYS A 136 3.81 -10.47 6.61
C LYS A 136 2.90 -11.08 5.54
N GLU A 137 1.60 -10.81 5.60
CA GLU A 137 0.62 -11.35 4.65
C GLU A 137 0.67 -10.63 3.31
N MET A 138 0.76 -9.29 3.30
CA MET A 138 0.57 -8.49 2.09
C MET A 138 1.87 -8.17 1.36
N CYS A 139 3.00 -8.06 2.06
CA CYS A 139 4.27 -7.62 1.46
C CYS A 139 5.24 -8.77 1.23
N ILE A 140 6.17 -8.57 0.29
CA ILE A 140 7.35 -9.42 0.16
C ILE A 140 8.45 -8.79 1.02
N ASN A 141 8.64 -9.29 2.24
CA ASN A 141 9.56 -8.68 3.22
C ASN A 141 10.25 -9.68 4.15
N SER A 142 9.88 -10.96 4.09
CA SER A 142 10.48 -12.04 4.87
C SER A 142 11.42 -12.86 3.99
N ALA A 143 12.42 -13.51 4.61
CA ALA A 143 13.30 -14.43 3.89
C ALA A 143 12.51 -15.53 3.16
N GLU A 144 11.40 -15.98 3.73
CA GLU A 144 10.49 -16.96 3.11
C GLU A 144 9.88 -16.39 1.82
N THR A 145 9.25 -15.22 1.88
CA THR A 145 8.63 -14.58 0.70
C THR A 145 9.66 -14.16 -0.34
N ILE A 146 10.83 -13.69 0.09
CA ILE A 146 11.91 -13.25 -0.82
C ILE A 146 12.45 -14.42 -1.65
N ASN A 147 12.54 -15.62 -1.06
CA ASN A 147 13.10 -16.80 -1.73
C ASN A 147 12.07 -17.58 -2.54
N THR A 148 10.76 -17.36 -2.31
CA THR A 148 9.68 -18.18 -2.90
C THR A 148 8.80 -17.42 -3.88
N CYS A 149 8.66 -16.10 -3.75
CA CYS A 149 7.84 -15.30 -4.65
C CYS A 149 8.53 -15.15 -6.01
N LYS A 150 7.95 -15.80 -7.03
CA LYS A 150 8.31 -15.61 -8.44
C LYS A 150 7.61 -14.42 -9.09
N SER A 151 6.52 -13.95 -8.49
CA SER A 151 5.76 -12.80 -8.96
C SER A 151 5.70 -11.74 -7.88
N LEU A 152 5.75 -10.48 -8.28
CA LEU A 152 5.59 -9.34 -7.38
C LEU A 152 4.74 -8.25 -8.02
N LEU A 153 4.06 -7.48 -7.17
CA LEU A 153 3.39 -6.25 -7.55
C LEU A 153 4.14 -5.08 -6.93
N ALA A 154 4.81 -4.27 -7.75
CA ALA A 154 5.46 -3.04 -7.31
C ALA A 154 4.46 -1.89 -7.38
N VAL A 155 4.23 -1.22 -6.26
CA VAL A 155 3.36 -0.05 -6.14
C VAL A 155 4.22 1.16 -5.83
N THR A 156 4.13 2.20 -6.66
CA THR A 156 4.84 3.47 -6.46
C THR A 156 3.84 4.61 -6.32
N ILE A 157 3.93 5.36 -5.23
CA ILE A 157 3.10 6.51 -4.92
C ILE A 157 3.97 7.76 -5.01
N SER A 158 3.51 8.75 -5.75
CA SER A 158 4.25 9.97 -6.06
C SER A 158 3.38 11.21 -5.87
N LYS A 159 3.95 12.29 -5.36
CA LYS A 159 3.28 13.61 -5.35
C LYS A 159 3.38 14.36 -6.67
N THR A 160 4.42 14.06 -7.46
CA THR A 160 4.83 14.85 -8.63
C THR A 160 4.70 14.10 -9.96
N LYS A 161 4.11 12.90 -9.95
CA LYS A 161 4.00 11.99 -11.12
C LYS A 161 5.35 11.50 -11.63
N GLN A 162 6.37 11.55 -10.77
CA GLN A 162 7.67 10.90 -11.01
C GLN A 162 7.67 9.58 -10.24
N PHE A 163 7.94 8.46 -10.90
CA PHE A 163 7.80 7.12 -10.32
C PHE A 163 9.15 6.42 -10.03
N GLY A 164 10.25 7.20 -10.04
CA GLY A 164 11.58 6.70 -9.72
C GLY A 164 12.06 5.59 -10.66
N THR A 165 12.95 4.74 -10.13
CA THR A 165 13.69 3.74 -10.90
C THR A 165 13.39 2.31 -10.47
N ILE A 166 12.41 2.08 -9.58
CA ILE A 166 12.15 0.73 -9.03
C ILE A 166 11.90 -0.30 -10.13
N ALA A 167 11.16 0.08 -11.18
CA ALA A 167 10.91 -0.75 -12.35
C ALA A 167 12.18 -1.19 -13.08
N SER A 168 13.23 -0.36 -13.07
CA SER A 168 14.52 -0.67 -13.70
C SER A 168 15.40 -1.62 -12.90
N VAL A 169 15.10 -1.81 -11.60
CA VAL A 169 15.82 -2.72 -10.71
C VAL A 169 15.28 -4.16 -10.83
N ILE A 170 14.03 -4.33 -11.26
CA ILE A 170 13.36 -5.63 -11.29
C ILE A 170 13.87 -6.48 -12.47
N LYS A 171 14.47 -7.63 -12.16
CA LYS A 171 14.90 -8.65 -13.12
C LYS A 171 13.82 -9.74 -13.22
N GLY A 172 12.80 -9.45 -14.01
CA GLY A 172 11.69 -10.37 -14.32
C GLY A 172 10.94 -9.94 -15.57
N THR A 173 9.90 -10.68 -15.92
CA THR A 173 9.05 -10.39 -17.08
C THR A 173 7.89 -9.47 -16.66
N PRO A 174 7.75 -8.26 -17.24
CA PRO A 174 6.61 -7.41 -16.94
C PRO A 174 5.32 -8.02 -17.50
N LEU A 175 4.26 -8.00 -16.69
CA LEU A 175 2.94 -8.44 -17.07
C LEU A 175 1.95 -7.25 -17.14
N PRO A 176 0.99 -7.28 -18.06
CA PRO A 176 -0.17 -6.41 -18.02
C PRO A 176 -0.92 -6.51 -16.68
N ILE A 177 -1.40 -5.39 -16.13
CA ILE A 177 -2.02 -5.36 -14.79
C ILE A 177 -3.33 -6.18 -14.71
N ASP A 178 -4.02 -6.37 -15.84
CA ASP A 178 -5.21 -7.22 -15.97
C ASP A 178 -4.91 -8.70 -15.69
N LYS A 179 -3.63 -9.12 -15.78
CA LYS A 179 -3.17 -10.45 -15.37
C LYS A 179 -3.10 -10.66 -13.86
N LEU A 180 -3.33 -9.62 -13.06
CA LEU A 180 -3.37 -9.75 -11.60
C LEU A 180 -4.41 -10.79 -11.15
N ALA A 181 -5.58 -10.81 -11.79
CA ALA A 181 -6.66 -11.74 -11.46
C ALA A 181 -6.27 -13.22 -11.65
N ASP A 182 -5.37 -13.51 -12.60
CA ASP A 182 -4.87 -14.87 -12.86
C ASP A 182 -3.88 -15.33 -11.74
N ILE A 183 -3.30 -14.38 -10.99
CA ILE A 183 -2.30 -14.64 -9.94
C ILE A 183 -2.94 -14.60 -8.54
N THR A 184 -4.05 -13.87 -8.39
CA THR A 184 -4.80 -13.77 -7.13
C THR A 184 -5.15 -15.15 -6.58
N ASN A 185 -4.83 -15.39 -5.32
CA ASN A 185 -5.16 -16.63 -4.62
C ASN A 185 -6.37 -16.42 -3.71
N GLU A 186 -7.56 -16.62 -4.25
CA GLU A 186 -8.81 -16.38 -3.54
C GLU A 186 -8.89 -17.15 -2.22
N SER A 187 -8.47 -18.42 -2.18
CA SER A 187 -8.49 -19.23 -0.98
C SER A 187 -7.59 -18.67 0.13
N LYS A 188 -6.40 -18.15 -0.24
CA LYS A 188 -5.47 -17.52 0.71
C LYS A 188 -6.07 -16.23 1.27
N ILE A 189 -6.70 -15.41 0.42
CA ILE A 189 -7.36 -14.16 0.82
C ILE A 189 -8.55 -14.45 1.74
N VAL A 190 -9.45 -15.37 1.36
CA VAL A 190 -10.60 -15.77 2.18
C VAL A 190 -10.18 -16.20 3.58
N LYS A 191 -9.09 -16.97 3.69
CA LYS A 191 -8.53 -17.38 4.97
C LYS A 191 -7.93 -16.23 5.78
N ALA A 192 -7.15 -15.35 5.14
CA ALA A 192 -6.51 -14.22 5.81
C ALA A 192 -7.52 -13.20 6.33
N PHE A 193 -8.54 -12.88 5.53
CA PHE A 193 -9.60 -11.93 5.86
C PHE A 193 -10.77 -12.55 6.63
N LYS A 194 -10.77 -13.88 6.79
CA LYS A 194 -11.80 -14.65 7.51
C LYS A 194 -13.21 -14.43 6.94
N PHE A 195 -13.33 -14.46 5.61
CA PHE A 195 -14.63 -14.32 4.96
C PHE A 195 -15.48 -15.58 5.11
N SER A 196 -16.74 -15.38 5.46
CA SER A 196 -17.78 -16.40 5.43
C SER A 196 -18.29 -16.63 3.99
N LYS A 197 -18.98 -17.75 3.76
CA LYS A 197 -19.57 -18.04 2.45
C LYS A 197 -20.68 -17.05 2.10
N GLU A 198 -21.40 -16.60 3.12
CA GLU A 198 -22.49 -15.63 3.02
C GLU A 198 -21.96 -14.27 2.56
N GLU A 199 -20.82 -13.81 3.10
CA GLU A 199 -20.17 -12.58 2.63
C GLU A 199 -19.73 -12.70 1.17
N LEU A 200 -19.17 -13.84 0.76
CA LEU A 200 -18.70 -14.06 -0.61
C LEU A 200 -19.86 -14.19 -1.62
N ALA A 201 -21.06 -14.52 -1.16
CA ALA A 201 -22.26 -14.61 -1.99
C ALA A 201 -22.90 -13.23 -2.30
N LEU A 202 -22.45 -12.15 -1.64
CA LEU A 202 -22.94 -10.81 -1.90
C LEU A 202 -22.45 -10.27 -3.26
N PRO A 203 -23.16 -9.31 -3.87
CA PRO A 203 -22.71 -8.66 -5.11
C PRO A 203 -21.29 -8.10 -4.98
N GLY A 204 -20.47 -8.33 -6.02
CA GLY A 204 -19.04 -7.96 -6.03
C GLY A 204 -18.10 -9.04 -5.48
N GLY A 205 -18.63 -10.13 -4.89
CA GLY A 205 -17.88 -11.31 -4.49
C GLY A 205 -16.68 -11.00 -3.59
N LEU A 206 -15.56 -11.68 -3.83
CA LEU A 206 -14.34 -11.50 -3.04
C LEU A 206 -13.84 -10.06 -3.05
N ASN A 207 -13.83 -9.39 -4.20
CA ASN A 207 -13.35 -8.02 -4.31
C ASN A 207 -14.23 -7.05 -3.49
N GLY A 208 -15.56 -7.19 -3.60
CA GLY A 208 -16.51 -6.42 -2.79
C GLY A 208 -16.31 -6.64 -1.29
N ALA A 209 -16.11 -7.89 -0.87
CA ALA A 209 -15.86 -8.23 0.53
C ALA A 209 -14.55 -7.59 1.06
N VAL A 210 -13.47 -7.63 0.27
CA VAL A 210 -12.19 -6.97 0.60
C VAL A 210 -12.36 -5.47 0.73
N LEU A 211 -12.95 -4.80 -0.27
CA LEU A 211 -13.18 -3.35 -0.21
C LEU A 211 -14.06 -2.96 0.99
N GLY A 212 -15.08 -3.78 1.30
CA GLY A 212 -15.92 -3.62 2.49
C GLY A 212 -15.12 -3.71 3.79
N ARG A 213 -14.16 -4.66 3.89
CA ARG A 213 -13.26 -4.76 5.05
C ARG A 213 -12.36 -3.54 5.20
N ILE A 214 -11.80 -3.03 4.10
CA ILE A 214 -10.99 -1.80 4.11
C ILE A 214 -11.83 -0.62 4.60
N GLY A 215 -13.04 -0.45 4.04
CA GLY A 215 -13.94 0.65 4.38
C GLY A 215 -14.41 0.63 5.83
N THR A 216 -14.61 -0.56 6.40
CA THR A 216 -15.11 -0.75 7.78
C THR A 216 -14.01 -1.04 8.80
N LYS A 217 -12.74 -1.09 8.39
CA LYS A 217 -11.62 -1.36 9.29
C LYS A 217 -11.58 -0.28 10.37
N ARG A 218 -11.61 -0.72 11.63
CA ARG A 218 -11.67 0.20 12.79
C ARG A 218 -10.46 1.12 12.80
N ILE A 219 -10.74 2.37 13.19
CA ILE A 219 -9.85 3.51 13.42
C ILE A 219 -10.19 4.17 14.74
#